data_AF-A0A482VK56-F1
#
_entry.id   AF-A0A482VK56-F1
#
_cell.length_a   1.000
_cell.length_b   1.000
_cell.length_c   1.000
_cell.angle_alpha   90.00
_cell.angle_beta   90.00
_cell.angle_gamma   90.00
#
_symmetry.space_group_name_H-M   'P 1'
#
loop_
_entity.id
_entity.type
_entity.pdbx_description
1 polymer ?
#
loop_
_entity_poly.entity_id
_entity_poly.type
_entity_poly.pdbx_seq_one_letter_code
_entity_poly.pdbx_strand_id
1 'polypeptide(L)'
;MAVNTSTKVNGVKTKIEAKKMQKLGLLTRNSRAELEGSVVNSQKKIFDAIAAASIFTNCAGIDTNNSQVITMSTFTKFLETRQMEVWTEEQVKALIHVRKTFSDVGRVKSFIFQRHESDATLRAQNCLSFEGFARYLMDKDNYAFVNEREVPNESDMMRPMSTYYVASSHNTYLTGHQLKGESSVELYSQVLLTGCRCVELDCWDGDDGFPMIYHGHTFTTKIPFNAVVETIDRNAFVTSPYPVILSIENHCSLQQQTRMAHVFQVGS
;
A
#
# COMPACT_ATOMS: atom_id res chain seq x y z
N MET A 1 -37.03 -20.83 12.84
CA MET A 1 -37.68 -21.58 11.74
C MET A 1 -37.14 -21.04 10.43
N ALA A 2 -36.11 -21.69 9.88
CA ALA A 2 -35.52 -21.32 8.60
C ALA A 2 -36.12 -22.23 7.52
N VAL A 3 -36.75 -21.64 6.51
CA VAL A 3 -37.31 -22.36 5.36
C VAL A 3 -36.16 -22.64 4.39
N ASN A 4 -35.94 -23.93 4.15
CA ASN A 4 -34.87 -24.47 3.32
C ASN A 4 -35.46 -24.80 1.94
N THR A 5 -35.17 -24.00 0.91
CA THR A 5 -35.57 -24.32 -0.47
C THR A 5 -34.37 -24.93 -1.20
N SER A 6 -34.33 -26.26 -1.24
CA SER A 6 -33.41 -27.03 -2.06
C SER A 6 -34.13 -27.46 -3.35
N THR A 7 -33.65 -27.00 -4.50
CA THR A 7 -33.95 -27.59 -5.80
C THR A 7 -32.76 -28.44 -6.24
N LYS A 8 -32.99 -29.75 -6.39
CA LYS A 8 -32.01 -30.73 -6.91
C LYS A 8 -32.29 -30.99 -8.39
N VAL A 9 -31.27 -30.86 -9.24
CA VAL A 9 -31.17 -31.63 -10.50
C VAL A 9 -29.68 -31.97 -10.73
N ASN A 10 -29.40 -33.25 -10.98
CA ASN A 10 -28.11 -33.85 -11.38
C ASN A 10 -26.95 -33.92 -10.36
N GLY A 11 -27.10 -34.79 -9.36
CA GLY A 11 -26.18 -35.92 -9.11
C GLY A 11 -24.68 -35.74 -8.83
N VAL A 12 -24.09 -34.54 -8.88
CA VAL A 12 -22.66 -34.32 -8.57
C VAL A 12 -22.54 -33.27 -7.47
N LYS A 13 -22.04 -33.70 -6.29
CA LYS A 13 -21.65 -32.77 -5.22
C LYS A 13 -20.35 -32.07 -5.62
N THR A 14 -20.45 -30.94 -6.31
CA THR A 14 -19.30 -30.03 -6.48
C THR A 14 -19.13 -29.24 -5.18
N LYS A 15 -18.14 -29.64 -4.37
CA LYS A 15 -17.71 -28.88 -3.22
C LYS A 15 -16.99 -27.63 -3.75
N ILE A 16 -17.67 -26.49 -3.78
CA ILE A 16 -17.04 -25.20 -4.09
C ILE A 16 -16.20 -24.85 -2.87
N GLU A 17 -14.96 -25.33 -2.83
CA GLU A 17 -13.96 -24.75 -1.95
C GLU A 17 -13.58 -23.40 -2.52
N ALA A 18 -13.95 -22.33 -1.80
CA ALA A 18 -13.46 -20.98 -2.08
C ALA A 18 -11.93 -21.02 -2.00
N LYS A 19 -11.28 -21.09 -3.15
CA LYS A 19 -9.82 -21.08 -3.27
C LYS A 19 -9.35 -19.75 -2.72
N LYS A 20 -8.76 -19.78 -1.52
CA LYS A 20 -8.24 -18.60 -0.84
C LYS A 20 -7.18 -17.98 -1.76
N MET A 21 -7.46 -16.79 -2.28
CA MET A 21 -6.57 -16.04 -3.15
C MET A 21 -5.24 -15.85 -2.42
N GLN A 22 -4.20 -16.55 -2.86
CA GLN A 22 -2.84 -16.24 -2.45
C GLN A 22 -2.50 -14.90 -3.09
N LYS A 23 -2.52 -13.82 -2.29
CA LYS A 23 -1.85 -12.58 -2.66
C LYS A 23 -0.38 -12.94 -2.91
N LEU A 24 0.01 -12.97 -4.18
CA LEU A 24 1.40 -13.10 -4.57
C LEU A 24 2.10 -11.86 -3.99
N GLY A 25 3.03 -12.07 -3.05
CA GLY A 25 3.84 -10.97 -2.51
C GLY A 25 4.63 -10.37 -3.66
N LEU A 26 4.34 -9.11 -3.98
CA LEU A 26 5.07 -8.39 -5.02
C LEU A 26 6.40 -7.97 -4.40
N LEU A 27 7.47 -8.58 -4.91
CA LEU A 27 8.88 -8.41 -4.51
C LEU A 27 9.37 -6.95 -4.42
N THR A 28 8.58 -5.97 -4.85
CA THR A 28 8.99 -4.57 -5.00
C THR A 28 8.26 -3.59 -4.08
N ARG A 29 7.34 -4.04 -3.21
CA ARG A 29 6.70 -3.12 -2.24
C ARG A 29 6.81 -3.62 -0.80
N ASN A 30 7.28 -2.74 0.08
CA ASN A 30 7.09 -2.84 1.52
C ASN A 30 5.72 -2.28 1.92
N SER A 31 4.65 -2.69 1.23
CA SER A 31 3.33 -2.10 1.47
C SER A 31 2.65 -2.74 2.69
N ARG A 32 2.03 -1.89 3.51
CA ARG A 32 1.15 -2.32 4.62
C ARG A 32 0.01 -3.24 4.16
N ALA A 33 -0.42 -3.13 2.90
CA ALA A 33 -1.50 -3.93 2.32
C ALA A 33 -1.15 -5.43 2.16
N GLU A 34 0.14 -5.79 2.19
CA GLU A 34 0.61 -7.18 2.25
C GLU A 34 0.63 -7.75 3.68
N LEU A 35 0.73 -6.87 4.70
CA LEU A 35 0.70 -7.23 6.11
C LEU A 35 -0.72 -7.49 6.67
N GLU A 36 -1.77 -7.23 5.89
CA GLU A 36 -3.18 -7.36 6.31
C GLU A 36 -3.77 -8.79 6.19
N GLY A 37 -2.92 -9.82 6.10
CA GLY A 37 -3.35 -11.21 6.28
C GLY A 37 -3.61 -11.54 7.77
N SER A 38 -4.68 -12.28 8.10
CA SER A 38 -5.04 -12.57 9.51
C SER A 38 -3.94 -13.31 10.29
N VAL A 39 -3.08 -14.06 9.59
CA VAL A 39 -1.93 -14.77 10.17
C VAL A 39 -0.80 -13.80 10.52
N VAL A 40 -0.49 -12.85 9.63
CA VAL A 40 0.56 -11.83 9.81
C VAL A 40 0.16 -10.84 10.90
N ASN A 41 -1.12 -10.45 10.97
CA ASN A 41 -1.63 -9.59 12.05
C ASN A 41 -1.57 -10.25 13.43
N SER A 42 -1.74 -11.57 13.51
CA SER A 42 -1.64 -12.31 14.79
C SER A 42 -0.18 -12.42 15.25
N GLN A 43 0.73 -12.75 14.32
CA GLN A 43 2.17 -12.79 14.60
C GLN A 43 2.73 -11.41 14.93
N LYS A 44 2.34 -10.36 14.19
CA LYS A 44 2.75 -8.99 14.48
C LYS A 44 2.31 -8.53 15.87
N LYS A 45 1.06 -8.79 16.27
CA LYS A 45 0.59 -8.49 17.63
C LYS A 45 1.41 -9.24 18.70
N ILE A 46 1.81 -10.47 18.42
CA ILE A 46 2.67 -11.25 19.33
C ILE A 46 4.07 -10.64 19.40
N PHE A 47 4.68 -10.28 18.27
CA PHE A 47 5.99 -9.62 18.25
C PHE A 47 5.96 -8.24 18.91
N ASP A 48 4.93 -7.43 18.66
CA ASP A 48 4.73 -6.14 19.31
C ASP A 48 4.53 -6.31 20.81
N ALA A 49 3.77 -7.33 21.24
CA ALA A 49 3.59 -7.65 22.67
C ALA A 49 4.87 -8.17 23.33
N ILE A 50 5.66 -8.98 22.62
CA ILE A 50 6.97 -9.46 23.08
C ILE A 50 7.95 -8.29 23.17
N ALA A 51 7.99 -7.41 22.18
CA ALA A 51 8.83 -6.22 22.18
C ALA A 51 8.43 -5.27 23.33
N ALA A 52 7.13 -5.01 23.50
CA ALA A 52 6.62 -4.21 24.60
C ALA A 52 6.91 -4.85 25.97
N ALA A 53 6.72 -6.17 26.12
CA ALA A 53 7.05 -6.90 27.34
C ALA A 53 8.56 -6.95 27.59
N SER A 54 9.38 -6.99 26.53
CA SER A 54 10.84 -6.97 26.61
C SER A 54 11.38 -5.65 27.14
N ILE A 55 10.64 -4.55 26.98
CA ILE A 55 10.96 -3.29 27.66
C ILE A 55 10.87 -3.52 29.16
N PHE A 56 9.79 -4.12 29.66
CA PHE A 56 9.62 -4.40 31.09
C PHE A 56 10.64 -5.41 31.64
N THR A 57 10.96 -6.48 30.89
CA THR A 57 11.94 -7.50 31.34
C THR A 57 13.40 -7.08 31.16
N ASN A 58 13.78 -6.33 30.13
CA ASN A 58 15.14 -5.80 29.99
C ASN A 58 15.40 -4.59 30.90
N CYS A 59 14.36 -3.93 31.40
CA CYS A 59 14.49 -2.91 32.45
C CYS A 59 14.55 -3.50 33.87
N ALA A 60 14.26 -4.79 34.05
CA ALA A 60 14.39 -5.46 35.33
C ALA A 60 15.88 -5.55 35.72
N GLY A 61 16.35 -4.59 36.50
CA GLY A 61 17.74 -4.49 36.97
C GLY A 61 18.54 -3.32 36.39
N ILE A 62 17.97 -2.52 35.49
CA ILE A 62 18.50 -1.17 35.24
C ILE A 62 18.02 -0.32 36.39
N ASP A 63 18.95 0.33 37.08
CA ASP A 63 18.67 1.26 38.17
C ASP A 63 17.92 2.47 37.59
N THR A 64 16.60 2.32 37.39
CA THR A 64 15.64 3.36 37.01
C THR A 64 15.39 4.29 38.18
N ASN A 65 16.46 4.64 38.90
CA ASN A 65 16.44 5.67 39.91
C ASN A 65 15.69 6.85 39.29
N ASN A 66 14.53 7.19 39.87
CA ASN A 66 13.56 8.21 39.43
C ASN A 66 14.17 9.63 39.26
N SER A 67 15.48 9.76 39.33
CA SER A 67 16.25 11.00 39.32
C SER A 67 16.87 11.33 37.96
N GLN A 68 17.04 10.37 37.04
CA GLN A 68 17.62 10.65 35.72
C GLN A 68 16.54 10.72 34.65
N VAL A 69 16.39 11.92 34.09
CA VAL A 69 15.43 12.23 33.03
C VAL A 69 16.17 12.74 31.80
N ILE A 70 15.65 12.44 30.62
CA ILE A 70 16.15 13.04 29.37
C ILE A 70 15.47 14.39 29.23
N THR A 71 16.24 15.46 29.41
CA THR A 71 15.77 16.82 29.19
C THR A 71 15.50 17.08 27.71
N MET A 72 14.67 18.07 27.41
CA MET A 72 14.43 18.53 26.04
C MET A 72 15.73 18.80 25.27
N SER A 73 16.73 19.45 25.89
CA SER A 73 18.02 19.74 25.24
C SER A 73 18.82 18.48 24.91
N THR A 74 18.78 17.47 25.79
CA THR A 74 19.42 16.17 25.55
C THR A 74 18.70 15.42 24.44
N PHE A 75 17.36 15.47 24.42
CA PHE A 75 16.57 14.83 23.39
C PHE A 75 16.76 15.49 22.02
N THR A 76 16.79 16.83 21.94
CA THR A 76 17.12 17.56 20.70
C THR A 76 18.48 17.14 20.16
N LYS A 77 19.51 17.09 21.01
CA LYS A 77 20.83 16.61 20.60
C LYS A 77 20.81 15.16 20.12
N PHE A 78 20.01 14.29 20.73
CA PHE A 78 19.84 12.92 20.26
C PHE A 78 19.22 12.89 18.85
N LEU A 79 18.16 13.65 18.61
CA LEU A 79 17.52 13.75 17.29
C LEU A 79 18.53 14.23 16.23
N GLU A 80 19.27 15.29 16.53
CA GLU A 80 20.26 15.87 15.61
C GLU A 80 21.43 14.92 15.33
N THR A 81 21.98 14.27 16.36
CA THR A 81 23.25 13.52 16.24
C THR A 81 23.07 12.03 15.98
N ARG A 82 21.92 11.45 16.34
CA ARG A 82 21.65 10.02 16.23
C ARG A 82 20.55 9.70 15.25
N GLN A 83 19.53 10.55 15.11
CA GLN A 83 18.48 10.39 14.10
C GLN A 83 18.75 11.22 12.84
N MET A 84 19.71 12.16 12.89
CA MET A 84 20.01 13.10 11.81
C MET A 84 18.82 14.00 11.45
N GLU A 85 17.99 14.32 12.44
CA GLU A 85 16.79 15.13 12.27
C GLU A 85 16.93 16.46 13.01
N VAL A 86 16.63 17.56 12.30
CA VAL A 86 16.60 18.90 12.89
C VAL A 86 15.14 19.30 13.08
N TRP A 87 14.76 19.49 14.33
CA TRP A 87 13.39 19.82 14.74
C TRP A 87 13.37 21.16 15.48
N THR A 88 12.30 21.93 15.31
CA THR A 88 12.08 23.13 16.14
C THR A 88 11.75 22.71 17.58
N GLU A 89 11.95 23.64 18.53
CA GLU A 89 11.65 23.40 19.94
C GLU A 89 10.19 22.95 20.15
N GLU A 90 9.24 23.54 19.42
CA GLU A 90 7.82 23.18 19.46
C GLU A 90 7.56 21.77 18.96
N GLN A 91 8.30 21.32 17.94
CA GLN A 91 8.16 19.98 17.42
C GLN A 91 8.76 18.93 18.35
N VAL A 92 9.93 19.21 18.95
CA VAL A 92 10.52 18.35 19.99
C VAL A 92 9.58 18.25 21.19
N LYS A 93 9.00 19.38 21.63
CA LYS A 93 7.94 19.38 22.65
C LYS A 93 6.75 18.53 22.20
N ALA A 94 6.32 18.60 20.95
CA ALA A 94 5.21 17.78 20.44
C ALA A 94 5.54 16.28 20.30
N LEU A 95 6.81 15.87 20.37
CA LEU A 95 7.21 14.45 20.48
C LEU A 95 7.13 13.96 21.92
N ILE A 96 7.44 14.83 22.87
CA ILE A 96 7.34 14.56 24.33
C ILE A 96 5.88 14.65 24.79
N HIS A 97 5.16 15.62 24.24
CA HIS A 97 3.78 15.96 24.57
C HIS A 97 2.81 15.46 23.51
N VAL A 98 1.57 15.28 23.92
CA VAL A 98 0.48 14.91 23.03
C VAL A 98 0.17 16.02 22.02
N ARG A 99 0.14 15.70 20.72
CA ARG A 99 -0.71 16.43 19.76
C ARG A 99 -2.09 15.77 19.70
N LYS A 100 -3.11 16.40 20.30
CA LYS A 100 -4.52 16.12 19.98
C LYS A 100 -4.82 16.75 18.63
N THR A 101 -4.72 16.00 17.53
CA THR A 101 -5.30 16.46 16.26
C THR A 101 -6.74 15.98 16.15
N PHE A 102 -7.69 16.92 16.15
CA PHE A 102 -9.01 16.72 15.59
C PHE A 102 -8.88 16.79 14.06
N SER A 103 -9.34 15.77 13.35
CA SER A 103 -9.83 15.94 11.98
C SER A 103 -11.31 15.56 11.99
N ASP A 104 -12.14 16.47 11.48
CA ASP A 104 -13.59 16.34 11.49
C ASP A 104 -14.03 15.90 10.10
N VAL A 105 -14.14 14.58 9.88
CA VAL A 105 -14.94 14.02 8.78
C VAL A 105 -15.56 12.70 9.25
N GLY A 106 -16.81 12.78 9.71
CA GLY A 106 -17.81 11.70 9.59
C GLY A 106 -17.48 10.33 10.20
N ARG A 107 -17.86 10.19 11.49
CA ARG A 107 -18.17 8.93 12.21
C ARG A 107 -16.97 8.10 12.74
N VAL A 108 -17.07 7.84 14.05
CA VAL A 108 -16.19 7.10 14.98
C VAL A 108 -15.00 7.89 15.52
N LYS A 109 -15.27 8.62 16.62
CA LYS A 109 -14.27 9.20 17.52
C LYS A 109 -13.65 8.08 18.36
N SER A 110 -12.38 7.73 18.11
CA SER A 110 -11.58 7.00 19.09
C SER A 110 -10.47 7.91 19.59
N PHE A 111 -10.66 8.44 20.80
CA PHE A 111 -9.63 9.11 21.57
C PHE A 111 -8.63 8.05 22.07
N ILE A 112 -7.33 8.34 21.93
CA ILE A 112 -6.20 8.08 22.86
C ILE A 112 -4.91 8.14 22.02
N PHE A 113 -4.12 9.20 22.20
CA PHE A 113 -2.70 9.19 21.87
C PHE A 113 -1.98 9.92 23.01
N GLN A 114 -1.63 9.20 24.07
CA GLN A 114 -0.53 9.62 24.93
C GLN A 114 0.73 9.48 24.07
N ARG A 115 1.47 10.56 23.83
CA ARG A 115 2.81 10.48 23.22
C ARG A 115 3.84 10.98 24.22
N HIS A 116 5.09 10.61 23.99
CA HIS A 116 5.59 9.36 24.52
C HIS A 116 5.74 9.32 26.05
N GLU A 117 5.63 10.45 26.75
CA GLU A 117 5.74 10.50 28.21
C GLU A 117 4.38 10.31 28.91
N SER A 118 4.31 9.37 29.83
CA SER A 118 3.12 9.04 30.62
C SER A 118 2.98 9.90 31.87
N ASP A 119 4.09 10.32 32.48
CA ASP A 119 4.11 11.12 33.71
C ASP A 119 3.75 12.59 33.45
N ALA A 120 2.77 13.12 34.18
CA ALA A 120 2.31 14.50 34.00
C ALA A 120 3.32 15.56 34.45
N THR A 121 4.11 15.24 35.48
CA THR A 121 5.14 16.11 36.04
C THR A 121 6.30 16.24 35.07
N LEU A 122 6.75 15.12 34.50
CA LEU A 122 7.82 15.12 33.49
C LEU A 122 7.40 15.81 32.21
N ARG A 123 6.15 15.61 31.76
CA ARG A 123 5.58 16.42 30.68
C ARG A 123 5.62 17.91 31.02
N ALA A 124 5.16 18.33 32.19
CA ALA A 124 5.20 19.76 32.56
C ALA A 124 6.61 20.38 32.51
N GLN A 125 7.66 19.55 32.66
CA GLN A 125 9.06 19.94 32.60
C GLN A 125 9.70 19.76 31.19
N ASN A 126 8.95 19.26 30.20
CA ASN A 126 9.46 18.87 28.88
C ASN A 126 10.59 17.82 28.98
N CYS A 127 10.42 16.83 29.86
CA CYS A 127 11.37 15.75 30.07
C CYS A 127 10.77 14.39 29.67
N LEU A 128 11.62 13.48 29.20
CA LEU A 128 11.30 12.08 28.96
C LEU A 128 11.91 11.21 30.08
N SER A 129 11.10 10.32 30.62
CA SER A 129 11.57 9.14 31.33
C SER A 129 12.25 8.18 30.34
N PHE A 130 12.98 7.20 30.86
CA PHE A 130 13.48 6.09 30.04
C PHE A 130 12.34 5.40 29.29
N GLU A 131 11.21 5.16 29.96
CA GLU A 131 10.03 4.54 29.34
C GLU A 131 9.47 5.43 28.22
N GLY A 132 9.44 6.76 28.43
CA GLY A 132 9.05 7.72 27.41
C GLY A 132 9.94 7.67 26.17
N PHE A 133 11.24 7.56 26.37
CA PHE A 133 12.19 7.44 25.26
C PHE A 133 12.07 6.09 24.53
N ALA A 134 11.92 4.98 25.25
CA ALA A 134 11.70 3.67 24.64
C ALA A 134 10.40 3.63 23.83
N ARG A 135 9.31 4.25 24.34
CA ARG A 135 8.05 4.39 23.60
C ARG A 135 8.21 5.22 22.32
N TYR A 136 9.03 6.27 22.34
CA TYR A 136 9.37 7.05 21.14
C TYR A 136 10.05 6.19 20.08
N LEU A 137 11.10 5.45 20.45
CA LEU A 137 11.83 4.60 19.50
C LEU A 137 10.96 3.49 18.89
N MET A 138 10.02 2.98 19.69
CA MET A 138 9.09 1.91 19.31
C MET A 138 7.77 2.42 18.73
N ASP A 139 7.61 3.74 18.52
CA ASP A 139 6.39 4.26 17.89
C ASP A 139 6.28 3.65 16.49
N LYS A 140 5.09 3.15 16.17
CA LYS A 140 4.73 2.61 14.85
C LYS A 140 4.96 3.62 13.72
N ASP A 141 5.04 4.90 14.04
CA ASP A 141 5.27 5.99 13.11
C ASP A 141 6.78 6.34 12.98
N ASN A 142 7.68 5.69 13.73
CA ASN A 142 9.14 5.80 13.63
C ASN A 142 9.71 4.84 12.56
N TYR A 143 9.37 5.09 11.29
CA TYR A 143 9.81 4.24 10.17
C TYR A 143 11.30 4.44 9.84
N ALA A 144 11.99 3.35 9.50
CA ALA A 144 13.37 3.41 9.00
C ALA A 144 13.48 3.94 7.55
N PHE A 145 12.35 4.14 6.87
CA PHE A 145 12.27 4.56 5.48
C PHE A 145 11.22 5.66 5.33
N VAL A 146 11.32 6.45 4.25
CA VAL A 146 10.33 7.47 3.89
C VAL A 146 8.96 6.83 3.78
N ASN A 147 7.99 7.32 4.53
CA ASN A 147 6.69 6.70 4.59
C ASN A 147 5.99 6.77 3.21
N GLU A 148 5.47 5.65 2.70
CA GLU A 148 4.76 5.61 1.41
C GLU A 148 3.50 6.51 1.37
N ARG A 149 3.02 6.98 2.52
CA ARG A 149 1.91 7.94 2.65
C ARG A 149 2.36 9.40 2.52
N GLU A 150 3.66 9.67 2.52
CA GLU A 150 4.15 11.00 2.23
C GLU A 150 3.78 11.36 0.78
N VAL A 151 3.05 12.48 0.65
CA VAL A 151 2.64 12.99 -0.64
C VAL A 151 3.84 13.72 -1.24
N PRO A 152 4.16 13.51 -2.54
CA PRO A 152 5.21 14.27 -3.20
C PRO A 152 4.99 15.76 -3.05
N ASN A 153 6.08 16.52 -2.91
CA ASN A 153 6.00 17.97 -2.92
C ASN A 153 5.46 18.44 -4.28
N GLU A 154 4.38 19.22 -4.26
CA GLU A 154 3.72 19.71 -5.48
C GLU A 154 4.69 20.45 -6.41
N SER A 155 5.66 21.20 -5.86
CA SER A 155 6.65 21.92 -6.68
C SER A 155 7.54 20.98 -7.47
N ASP A 156 7.83 19.79 -6.93
CA ASP A 156 8.65 18.79 -7.60
C ASP A 156 7.90 18.08 -8.72
N MET A 157 6.57 18.15 -8.75
CA MET A 157 5.69 17.49 -9.73
C MET A 157 5.33 18.40 -10.92
N MET A 158 5.95 19.58 -11.02
CA MET A 158 5.72 20.58 -12.07
C MET A 158 6.80 20.59 -13.17
N ARG A 159 7.74 19.63 -13.16
CA ARG A 159 8.81 19.53 -14.16
C ARG A 159 8.33 18.75 -15.39
N PRO A 160 9.04 18.82 -16.54
CA PRO A 160 8.71 17.99 -17.69
C PRO A 160 8.75 16.50 -17.38
N MET A 161 7.88 15.71 -18.03
CA MET A 161 7.70 14.27 -17.79
C MET A 161 9.00 13.45 -17.93
N SER A 162 9.90 13.87 -18.82
CA SER A 162 11.20 13.22 -19.05
C SER A 162 12.19 13.34 -17.88
N THR A 163 11.85 14.07 -16.83
CA THR A 163 12.70 14.23 -15.63
C THR A 163 12.37 13.25 -14.52
N TYR A 164 11.33 12.43 -14.68
CA TYR A 164 10.88 11.47 -13.69
C TYR A 164 11.20 10.04 -14.11
N TYR A 165 11.56 9.21 -13.13
CA TYR A 165 11.41 7.77 -13.27
C TYR A 165 9.92 7.40 -13.17
N VAL A 166 9.44 6.60 -14.11
CA VAL A 166 8.05 6.16 -14.17
C VAL A 166 7.96 4.68 -13.87
N ALA A 167 7.24 4.31 -12.81
CA ALA A 167 6.98 2.91 -12.50
C ALA A 167 6.19 2.26 -13.65
N SER A 168 6.79 1.27 -14.31
CA SER A 168 6.31 0.71 -15.58
C SER A 168 6.22 -0.80 -15.52
N SER A 169 5.20 -1.37 -16.16
CA SER A 169 4.94 -2.80 -16.24
C SER A 169 5.04 -3.25 -17.69
N HIS A 170 5.79 -4.33 -17.91
CA HIS A 170 5.95 -4.98 -19.21
C HIS A 170 5.05 -6.22 -19.28
N ASN A 171 4.38 -6.42 -20.40
CA ASN A 171 3.39 -7.48 -20.62
C ASN A 171 2.43 -7.63 -19.44
N THR A 172 1.79 -6.51 -19.05
CA THR A 172 0.99 -6.38 -17.83
C THR A 172 -0.09 -7.45 -17.68
N TYR A 173 -0.60 -7.96 -18.81
CA TYR A 173 -1.64 -8.97 -18.85
C TYR A 173 -1.16 -10.37 -18.44
N LEU A 174 0.15 -10.67 -18.35
CA LEU A 174 0.67 -12.02 -18.08
C LEU A 174 0.83 -12.32 -16.58
N THR A 175 0.24 -13.44 -16.13
CA THR A 175 0.36 -13.93 -14.73
C THR A 175 1.66 -14.69 -14.45
N GLY A 176 2.39 -15.08 -15.50
CA GLY A 176 3.50 -16.02 -15.37
C GLY A 176 4.40 -16.03 -16.61
N HIS A 177 4.70 -17.23 -17.11
CA HIS A 177 5.73 -17.41 -18.13
C HIS A 177 5.33 -16.80 -19.48
N GLN A 178 6.29 -16.14 -20.14
CA GLN A 178 6.10 -15.39 -21.39
C GLN A 178 5.54 -16.26 -22.53
N LEU A 179 5.95 -17.52 -22.63
CA LEU A 179 5.54 -18.41 -23.73
C LEU A 179 4.28 -19.25 -23.46
N LYS A 180 3.89 -19.39 -22.18
CA LYS A 180 2.81 -20.28 -21.75
C LYS A 180 2.30 -19.82 -20.39
N GLY A 181 1.07 -19.35 -20.34
CA GLY A 181 0.51 -18.82 -19.11
C GLY A 181 -0.88 -18.25 -19.30
N GLU A 182 -1.51 -17.90 -18.20
CA GLU A 182 -2.80 -17.23 -18.22
C GLU A 182 -2.60 -15.72 -18.33
N SER A 183 -3.41 -15.10 -19.17
CA SER A 183 -3.58 -13.66 -19.21
C SER A 183 -4.78 -13.26 -18.36
N SER A 184 -4.66 -12.16 -17.62
CA SER A 184 -5.68 -11.74 -16.65
C SER A 184 -5.94 -10.24 -16.70
N VAL A 185 -7.22 -9.88 -16.79
CA VAL A 185 -7.69 -8.50 -16.68
C VAL A 185 -7.38 -7.92 -15.30
N GLU A 186 -7.46 -8.74 -14.24
CA GLU A 186 -7.26 -8.30 -12.85
C GLU A 186 -5.82 -7.83 -12.59
N LEU A 187 -4.85 -8.26 -13.38
CA LEU A 187 -3.47 -7.79 -13.23
C LEU A 187 -3.32 -6.30 -13.50
N TYR A 188 -4.10 -5.72 -14.43
CA TYR A 188 -4.10 -4.27 -14.64
C TYR A 188 -4.57 -3.53 -13.39
N SER A 189 -5.65 -4.00 -12.76
CA SER A 189 -6.13 -3.48 -11.46
C SER A 189 -5.02 -3.56 -10.40
N GLN A 190 -4.43 -4.73 -10.19
CA GLN A 190 -3.39 -4.94 -9.19
C GLN A 190 -2.17 -4.03 -9.42
N VAL A 191 -1.67 -3.99 -10.66
CA VAL A 191 -0.49 -3.20 -11.04
C VAL A 191 -0.77 -1.70 -10.87
N LEU A 192 -1.93 -1.19 -11.27
CA LEU A 192 -2.29 0.22 -11.06
C LEU A 192 -2.44 0.56 -9.57
N LEU A 193 -3.08 -0.31 -8.78
CA LEU A 193 -3.18 -0.16 -7.33
C LEU A 193 -1.81 -0.24 -6.64
N THR A 194 -0.82 -0.89 -7.26
CA THR A 194 0.56 -0.88 -6.79
C THR A 194 1.31 0.44 -7.04
N GLY A 195 0.69 1.42 -7.73
CA GLY A 195 1.29 2.71 -8.06
C GLY A 195 2.01 2.73 -9.41
N CYS A 196 1.96 1.65 -10.19
CA CYS A 196 2.48 1.64 -11.56
C CYS A 196 1.72 2.65 -12.44
N ARG A 197 2.44 3.39 -13.28
CA ARG A 197 1.95 4.48 -14.13
C ARG A 197 2.14 4.22 -15.62
N CYS A 198 2.71 3.09 -16.02
CA CYS A 198 2.81 2.69 -17.42
C CYS A 198 2.45 1.20 -17.55
N VAL A 199 1.43 0.88 -18.33
CA VAL A 199 0.95 -0.49 -18.55
C VAL A 199 0.89 -0.81 -20.04
N GLU A 200 1.07 -2.08 -20.37
CA GLU A 200 1.23 -2.54 -21.75
C GLU A 200 0.02 -3.34 -22.24
N LEU A 201 -0.38 -3.13 -23.50
CA LEU A 201 -1.51 -3.77 -24.16
C LEU A 201 -1.09 -4.30 -25.53
N ASP A 202 -0.93 -5.62 -25.63
CA ASP A 202 -0.62 -6.30 -26.90
C ASP A 202 -1.93 -6.63 -27.61
N CYS A 203 -2.33 -5.77 -28.54
CA CYS A 203 -3.64 -5.80 -29.16
C CYS A 203 -3.61 -6.60 -30.47
N TRP A 204 -4.51 -7.58 -30.57
CA TRP A 204 -4.63 -8.49 -31.71
C TRP A 204 -6.09 -8.64 -32.14
N ASP A 205 -6.30 -9.01 -33.40
CA ASP A 205 -7.64 -9.28 -33.93
C ASP A 205 -8.32 -10.46 -33.22
N GLY A 206 -9.57 -10.28 -32.81
CA GLY A 206 -10.46 -11.37 -32.36
C GLY A 206 -11.33 -11.91 -33.50
N ASP A 207 -11.69 -13.20 -33.38
CA ASP A 207 -12.45 -13.94 -34.40
C ASP A 207 -13.91 -13.44 -34.55
N ASP A 208 -14.44 -12.79 -33.51
CA ASP A 208 -15.75 -12.15 -33.49
C ASP A 208 -15.73 -10.68 -33.97
N GLY A 209 -14.58 -10.22 -34.44
CA GLY A 209 -14.38 -8.85 -34.90
C GLY A 209 -14.12 -7.83 -33.79
N PHE A 210 -13.90 -8.28 -32.55
CA PHE A 210 -13.51 -7.43 -31.41
C PHE A 210 -12.05 -7.64 -31.00
N PRO A 211 -11.30 -6.57 -30.66
CA PRO A 211 -9.90 -6.69 -30.30
C PRO A 211 -9.68 -7.48 -29.01
N MET A 212 -8.61 -8.26 -28.99
CA MET A 212 -8.19 -9.11 -27.88
C MET A 212 -6.77 -8.73 -27.44
N ILE A 213 -6.41 -9.07 -26.20
CA ILE A 213 -5.07 -8.92 -25.66
C ILE A 213 -4.48 -10.30 -25.31
N TYR A 214 -3.28 -10.57 -25.81
CA TYR A 214 -2.46 -11.76 -25.50
C TYR A 214 -1.06 -11.63 -26.11
N HIS A 215 -0.15 -12.53 -25.74
CA HIS A 215 1.19 -12.54 -26.31
C HIS A 215 1.20 -13.29 -27.65
N GLY A 216 1.47 -12.55 -28.73
CA GLY A 216 1.40 -13.04 -30.11
C GLY A 216 2.18 -14.32 -30.37
N HIS A 217 1.63 -15.21 -31.20
CA HIS A 217 2.28 -16.48 -31.59
C HIS A 217 2.69 -17.41 -30.42
N THR A 218 2.06 -17.27 -29.25
CA THR A 218 2.31 -18.11 -28.08
C THR A 218 1.06 -18.88 -27.62
N PHE A 219 1.19 -19.67 -26.55
CA PHE A 219 0.09 -20.43 -25.92
C PHE A 219 -0.53 -19.69 -24.72
N THR A 220 -0.51 -18.36 -24.73
CA THR A 220 -1.14 -17.55 -23.68
C THR A 220 -2.64 -17.44 -23.92
N THR A 221 -3.44 -17.35 -22.84
CA THR A 221 -4.89 -17.19 -22.97
C THR A 221 -5.23 -15.77 -23.46
N LYS A 222 -6.34 -15.61 -24.17
CA LYS A 222 -6.78 -14.30 -24.67
C LYS A 222 -7.72 -13.63 -23.68
N ILE A 223 -7.58 -12.33 -23.46
CA ILE A 223 -8.52 -11.52 -22.68
C ILE A 223 -9.12 -10.40 -23.56
N PRO A 224 -10.38 -10.02 -23.33
CA PRO A 224 -11.04 -9.02 -24.18
C PRO A 224 -10.53 -7.61 -23.90
N PHE A 225 -10.22 -6.86 -24.96
CA PHE A 225 -9.65 -5.51 -24.86
C PHE A 225 -10.54 -4.53 -24.09
N ASN A 226 -11.86 -4.57 -24.30
CA ASN A 226 -12.80 -3.68 -23.61
C ASN A 226 -12.79 -3.87 -22.09
N ALA A 227 -12.71 -5.12 -21.61
CA ALA A 227 -12.65 -5.40 -20.18
C ALA A 227 -11.35 -4.88 -19.55
N VAL A 228 -10.24 -4.88 -20.31
CA VAL A 228 -8.97 -4.29 -19.87
C VAL A 228 -9.10 -2.77 -19.76
N VAL A 229 -9.63 -2.10 -20.78
CA VAL A 229 -9.84 -0.63 -20.75
C VAL A 229 -10.77 -0.23 -19.60
N GLU A 230 -11.89 -0.90 -19.41
CA GLU A 230 -12.83 -0.67 -18.29
C GLU A 230 -12.18 -0.91 -16.92
N THR A 231 -11.22 -1.83 -16.83
CA THR A 231 -10.48 -2.09 -15.58
C THR A 231 -9.43 -1.02 -15.34
N ILE A 232 -8.76 -0.55 -16.38
CA ILE A 232 -7.82 0.58 -16.28
C ILE A 232 -8.56 1.83 -15.84
N ASP A 233 -9.67 2.20 -16.48
CA ASP A 233 -10.48 3.38 -16.14
C ASP A 233 -10.84 3.43 -14.64
N ARG A 234 -11.40 2.32 -14.12
CA ARG A 234 -11.81 2.21 -12.71
C ARG A 234 -10.65 2.32 -11.70
N ASN A 235 -9.42 1.97 -12.09
CA ASN A 235 -8.31 1.80 -11.16
C ASN A 235 -7.15 2.78 -11.38
N ALA A 236 -7.08 3.46 -12.53
CA ALA A 236 -5.96 4.30 -12.95
C ALA A 236 -5.60 5.34 -11.89
N PHE A 237 -6.59 5.97 -11.25
CA PHE A 237 -6.38 7.10 -10.35
C PHE A 237 -6.72 6.83 -8.88
N VAL A 238 -6.94 5.56 -8.50
CA VAL A 238 -7.35 5.21 -7.12
C VAL A 238 -6.24 5.50 -6.10
N THR A 239 -4.99 5.19 -6.44
CA THR A 239 -3.84 5.30 -5.52
C THR A 239 -2.89 6.44 -5.85
N SER A 240 -3.06 7.09 -7.01
CA SER A 240 -2.21 8.19 -7.46
C SER A 240 -2.95 9.05 -8.47
N PRO A 241 -2.91 10.40 -8.35
CA PRO A 241 -3.56 11.32 -9.29
C PRO A 241 -2.73 11.57 -10.56
N TYR A 242 -1.48 11.07 -10.62
CA TYR A 242 -0.56 11.33 -11.72
C TYR A 242 -0.90 10.49 -12.97
N PRO A 243 -0.54 10.98 -14.17
CA PRO A 243 -0.96 10.38 -15.44
C PRO A 243 -0.54 8.92 -15.58
N VAL A 244 -1.36 8.17 -16.31
CA VAL A 244 -1.09 6.79 -16.72
C VAL A 244 -0.76 6.77 -18.22
N ILE A 245 0.31 6.07 -18.58
CA ILE A 245 0.75 5.83 -19.95
C ILE A 245 0.27 4.44 -20.36
N LEU A 246 -0.39 4.36 -21.51
CA LEU A 246 -0.78 3.10 -22.14
C LEU A 246 0.20 2.81 -23.28
N SER A 247 1.06 1.81 -23.10
CA SER A 247 1.93 1.29 -24.16
C SER A 247 1.10 0.34 -25.01
N ILE A 248 0.78 0.73 -26.25
CA ILE A 248 -0.05 -0.05 -27.17
C ILE A 248 0.85 -0.72 -28.19
N GLU A 249 0.94 -2.05 -28.13
CA GLU A 249 1.55 -2.87 -29.18
C GLU A 249 0.44 -3.34 -30.12
N ASN A 250 0.32 -2.70 -31.29
CA ASN A 250 -0.84 -2.84 -32.16
C ASN A 250 -0.60 -3.80 -33.34
N HIS A 251 -1.30 -4.94 -33.32
CA HIS A 251 -1.33 -5.94 -34.40
C HIS A 251 -2.73 -6.11 -35.01
N CYS A 252 -3.66 -5.21 -34.69
CA CYS A 252 -5.05 -5.27 -35.16
C CYS A 252 -5.17 -4.80 -36.63
N SER A 253 -6.15 -5.33 -37.34
CA SER A 253 -6.58 -4.79 -38.64
C SER A 253 -7.22 -3.40 -38.49
N LEU A 254 -7.28 -2.63 -39.57
CA LEU A 254 -7.86 -1.26 -39.56
C LEU A 254 -9.30 -1.23 -39.01
N GLN A 255 -10.09 -2.27 -39.29
CA GLN A 255 -11.45 -2.38 -38.77
C GLN A 255 -11.46 -2.50 -37.24
N GLN A 256 -10.60 -3.34 -36.67
CA GLN A 256 -10.53 -3.52 -35.22
C GLN A 256 -9.78 -2.36 -34.53
N GLN A 257 -8.82 -1.70 -35.20
CA GLN A 257 -8.22 -0.44 -34.72
C GLN A 257 -9.27 0.67 -34.56
N THR A 258 -10.23 0.76 -35.50
CA THR A 258 -11.36 1.70 -35.38
C THR A 258 -12.20 1.40 -34.14
N ARG A 259 -12.39 0.12 -33.81
CA ARG A 259 -13.06 -0.30 -32.57
C ARG A 259 -12.24 0.04 -31.32
N MET A 260 -10.92 -0.19 -31.33
CA MET A 260 -10.04 0.20 -30.21
C MET A 260 -10.15 1.70 -29.94
N ALA A 261 -10.07 2.53 -30.98
CA ALA A 261 -10.22 3.98 -30.86
C ALA A 261 -11.58 4.37 -30.28
N HIS A 262 -12.66 3.72 -30.72
CA HIS A 262 -14.00 3.95 -30.18
C HIS A 262 -14.09 3.57 -28.69
N VAL A 263 -13.56 2.41 -28.30
CA VAL A 263 -13.56 1.96 -26.90
C VAL A 263 -12.80 2.95 -26.00
N PHE A 264 -11.64 3.45 -26.43
CA PHE A 264 -10.90 4.47 -25.67
C PHE A 264 -11.69 5.78 -25.50
N GLN A 265 -12.46 6.19 -26.51
CA GLN A 265 -13.25 7.43 -26.45
C GLN A 265 -14.54 7.31 -25.62
N VAL A 266 -15.17 6.14 -25.61
CA VAL A 266 -16.45 5.93 -24.90
C VAL A 266 -16.24 5.60 -23.42
N GLY A 267 -15.08 5.03 -23.07
CA GLY A 267 -14.71 4.72 -21.69
C GLY A 267 -14.06 5.85 -20.90
N SER A 268 -14.17 7.11 -21.35
CA SER A 268 -13.66 8.32 -20.64
C SER A 268 -14.77 9.26 -20.18
#